data_AF-A0A843M198-F1
#
_entry.id   AF-A0A843M198-F1
#
_cell.length_a   1.000
_cell.length_b   1.000
_cell.length_c   1.000
_cell.angle_alpha   90.00
_cell.angle_beta   90.00
_cell.angle_gamma   90.00
#
_symmetry.space_group_name_H-M   'P 1'
#
loop_
_entity.id
_entity.type
_entity.pdbx_description
1 polymer ?
#
loop_
_entity_poly.entity_id
_entity_poly.type
_entity_poly.pdbx_seq_one_letter_code
_entity_poly.pdbx_strand_id
1 'polypeptide(L)'
;QVMFALLVIVSAVIVLDLVFNSGLAAGEALREGGFMAGSAVTSAGFQNTDLSLWGFAPLLLLGVFLFIGGPQGSTAAGLKLDRFIIAFESFIWWMKKTIGSSKAVVSMKHEGKALKEEETASLFAESLVIILSFVLLLVILLFILLHDSYFASDIPATIFDLMNCVANTGASAGMIGSGMPEYAKILVIFVMWIARLEIIPVVILVGGIFRKIIRK
;
A
#
# COMPACT_ATOMS: atom_id res chain seq x y z
N GLN A 1 -18.84 3.18 0.08
CA GLN A 1 -18.94 4.19 -1.00
C GLN A 1 -17.56 4.54 -1.56
N VAL A 2 -16.59 4.91 -0.72
CA VAL A 2 -15.20 5.24 -1.13
C VAL A 2 -14.55 4.13 -1.98
N MET A 3 -14.59 2.87 -1.53
CA MET A 3 -13.99 1.75 -2.25
C MET A 3 -14.54 1.55 -3.68
N PHE A 4 -15.86 1.72 -3.86
CA PHE A 4 -16.49 1.61 -5.18
C PHE A 4 -16.07 2.78 -6.09
N ALA A 5 -15.98 3.99 -5.55
CA ALA A 5 -15.47 5.15 -6.30
C ALA A 5 -14.01 4.95 -6.73
N LEU A 6 -13.15 4.44 -5.83
CA LEU A 6 -11.77 4.09 -6.15
C LEU A 6 -11.69 3.03 -7.24
N LEU A 7 -12.49 1.97 -7.15
CA LEU A 7 -12.54 0.92 -8.17
C LEU A 7 -12.88 1.49 -9.55
N VAL A 8 -13.90 2.34 -9.65
CA VAL A 8 -14.30 2.96 -10.93
C VAL A 8 -13.20 3.87 -11.47
N ILE A 9 -12.61 4.71 -10.62
CA ILE A 9 -11.55 5.65 -11.03
C ILE A 9 -10.30 4.90 -11.49
N VAL A 10 -9.82 3.94 -10.70
CA VAL A 10 -8.61 3.16 -11.02
C VAL A 10 -8.82 2.33 -12.27
N SER A 11 -9.96 1.66 -12.38
CA SER A 11 -10.33 0.92 -13.59
C SER A 11 -10.34 1.84 -14.82
N ALA A 12 -11.00 3.00 -14.74
CA ALA A 12 -11.04 3.93 -15.86
C ALA A 12 -9.63 4.41 -16.27
N VAL A 13 -8.79 4.79 -15.31
CA VAL A 13 -7.42 5.27 -15.60
C VAL A 13 -6.57 4.18 -16.24
N ILE A 14 -6.59 2.96 -15.70
CA ILE A 14 -5.82 1.83 -16.26
C ILE A 14 -6.33 1.46 -17.66
N VAL A 15 -7.64 1.36 -17.84
CA VAL A 15 -8.23 1.01 -19.14
C VAL A 15 -7.88 2.04 -20.20
N LEU A 16 -7.95 3.34 -19.87
CA LEU A 16 -7.54 4.40 -20.79
C LEU A 16 -6.06 4.30 -21.16
N ASP A 17 -5.19 4.05 -20.18
CA ASP A 17 -3.76 3.87 -20.43
C ASP A 17 -3.48 2.67 -21.34
N LEU A 18 -4.12 1.53 -21.10
CA LEU A 18 -3.97 0.33 -21.92
C LEU A 18 -4.46 0.53 -23.37
N VAL A 19 -5.54 1.29 -23.57
CA VAL A 19 -6.05 1.59 -24.91
C VAL A 19 -5.11 2.55 -25.66
N PHE A 20 -4.71 3.65 -25.02
CA PHE A 20 -3.98 4.72 -25.72
C PHE A 20 -2.48 4.51 -25.79
N ASN A 21 -1.86 3.94 -24.74
CA ASN A 21 -0.41 3.77 -24.67
C ASN A 21 0.03 2.35 -25.01
N SER A 22 -0.75 1.33 -24.66
CA SER A 22 -0.42 -0.08 -24.96
C SER A 22 -1.02 -0.59 -26.27
N GLY A 23 -1.94 0.16 -26.89
CA GLY A 23 -2.56 -0.19 -28.17
C GLY A 23 -3.54 -1.36 -28.11
N LEU A 24 -4.01 -1.74 -26.91
CA LEU A 24 -4.95 -2.84 -26.71
C LEU A 24 -6.35 -2.46 -27.21
N ALA A 25 -7.08 -3.45 -27.74
CA ALA A 25 -8.47 -3.26 -28.09
C ALA A 25 -9.29 -2.92 -26.83
N ALA A 26 -10.24 -1.99 -26.94
CA ALA A 26 -11.00 -1.49 -25.78
C ALA A 26 -11.68 -2.59 -24.95
N GLY A 27 -12.18 -3.65 -25.58
CA GLY A 27 -12.78 -4.79 -24.87
C GLY A 27 -11.76 -5.60 -24.07
N GLU A 28 -10.54 -5.76 -24.59
CA GLU A 28 -9.45 -6.46 -23.91
C GLU A 28 -8.86 -5.61 -22.79
N ALA A 29 -8.62 -4.32 -23.04
CA ALA A 29 -8.21 -3.36 -22.03
C ALA A 29 -9.19 -3.31 -20.85
N LEU A 30 -10.51 -3.35 -21.12
CA LEU A 30 -11.53 -3.40 -20.07
C LEU A 30 -11.48 -4.69 -19.26
N ARG A 31 -11.27 -5.84 -19.93
CA ARG A 31 -11.15 -7.15 -19.27
C ARG A 31 -9.91 -7.20 -18.37
N GLU A 32 -8.77 -6.76 -18.87
CA GLU A 32 -7.49 -6.83 -18.15
C GLU A 32 -7.39 -5.72 -17.10
N GLY A 33 -7.53 -4.47 -17.51
CA GLY A 33 -7.48 -3.31 -16.63
C GLY A 33 -8.56 -3.31 -15.56
N GLY A 34 -9.79 -3.66 -15.92
CA GLY A 34 -10.90 -3.70 -14.97
C GLY A 34 -10.75 -4.79 -13.91
N PHE A 35 -10.30 -5.99 -14.30
CA PHE A 35 -10.04 -7.07 -13.36
C PHE A 35 -8.86 -6.74 -12.44
N MET A 36 -7.74 -6.26 -13.00
CA MET A 36 -6.57 -5.88 -12.23
C MET A 36 -6.87 -4.74 -11.24
N ALA A 37 -7.67 -3.75 -11.64
CA ALA A 37 -8.14 -2.70 -10.74
C ALA A 37 -8.97 -3.27 -9.57
N GLY A 38 -9.87 -4.22 -9.84
CA GLY A 38 -10.65 -4.90 -8.81
C GLY A 38 -9.79 -5.69 -7.84
N SER A 39 -8.84 -6.44 -8.36
CA SER A 39 -7.85 -7.19 -7.58
C SER A 39 -7.00 -6.25 -6.71
N ALA A 40 -6.58 -5.11 -7.25
CA ALA A 40 -5.76 -4.13 -6.56
C ALA A 40 -6.50 -3.46 -5.39
N VAL A 41 -7.71 -2.94 -5.63
CA VAL A 41 -8.51 -2.24 -4.61
C VAL A 41 -8.93 -3.18 -3.46
N THR A 42 -9.06 -4.48 -3.74
CA THR A 42 -9.42 -5.49 -2.74
C THR A 42 -8.23 -6.20 -2.10
N SER A 43 -7.01 -5.93 -2.57
CA SER A 43 -5.78 -6.64 -2.17
C SER A 43 -5.82 -8.14 -2.43
N ALA A 44 -6.57 -8.58 -3.45
CA ALA A 44 -6.72 -10.01 -3.74
C ALA A 44 -5.46 -10.60 -4.36
N GLY A 45 -4.71 -9.81 -5.14
CA GLY A 45 -3.46 -10.24 -5.77
C GLY A 45 -3.64 -11.19 -6.95
N PHE A 46 -4.87 -11.44 -7.40
CA PHE A 46 -5.12 -12.19 -8.62
C PHE A 46 -4.70 -11.41 -9.87
N GLN A 47 -4.15 -12.12 -10.83
CA GLN A 47 -3.68 -11.59 -12.11
C GLN A 47 -4.35 -12.35 -13.24
N ASN A 48 -4.83 -11.63 -14.26
CA ASN A 48 -5.43 -12.22 -15.46
C ASN A 48 -4.62 -11.91 -16.74
N THR A 49 -3.49 -11.22 -16.60
CA THR A 49 -2.59 -10.81 -17.68
C THR A 49 -1.15 -10.79 -17.15
N ASP A 50 -0.18 -10.77 -18.06
CA ASP A 50 1.23 -10.68 -17.71
C ASP A 50 1.62 -9.22 -17.46
N LEU A 51 1.85 -8.87 -16.19
CA LEU A 51 2.20 -7.52 -15.78
C LEU A 51 3.63 -7.11 -16.17
N SER A 52 4.50 -8.06 -16.56
CA SER A 52 5.83 -7.72 -17.07
C SER A 52 5.78 -6.95 -18.40
N LEU A 53 4.67 -7.07 -19.13
CA LEU A 53 4.45 -6.39 -20.41
C LEU A 53 3.84 -4.99 -20.25
N TRP A 54 3.42 -4.63 -19.04
CA TRP A 54 2.72 -3.38 -18.79
C TRP A 54 3.69 -2.20 -18.72
N GLY A 55 3.23 -1.03 -19.17
CA GLY A 55 3.98 0.21 -19.01
C GLY A 55 4.17 0.59 -17.54
N PHE A 56 5.16 1.44 -17.27
CA PHE A 56 5.48 1.89 -15.91
C PHE A 56 4.29 2.56 -15.19
N ALA A 57 3.52 3.40 -15.88
CA ALA A 57 2.42 4.15 -15.27
C ALA A 57 1.29 3.26 -14.72
N PRO A 58 0.69 2.33 -15.49
CA PRO A 58 -0.38 1.47 -14.98
C PRO A 58 0.15 0.47 -13.95
N LEU A 59 1.41 0.02 -14.08
CA LEU A 59 2.07 -0.84 -13.11
C LEU A 59 2.25 -0.14 -11.76
N LEU A 60 2.78 1.09 -11.75
CA LEU A 60 2.97 1.89 -10.54
C LEU A 60 1.61 2.19 -9.88
N LEU A 61 0.60 2.55 -10.68
CA LEU A 61 -0.74 2.82 -10.17
C LEU A 61 -1.32 1.58 -9.48
N LEU A 62 -1.26 0.41 -10.12
CA LEU A 62 -1.68 -0.86 -9.51
C LEU A 62 -0.91 -1.15 -8.22
N GLY A 63 0.42 -0.97 -8.24
CA GLY A 63 1.28 -1.19 -7.07
C GLY A 63 0.87 -0.34 -5.87
N VAL A 64 0.56 0.95 -6.09
CA VAL A 64 0.08 1.85 -5.03
C VAL A 64 -1.23 1.36 -4.42
N PHE A 65 -2.21 0.97 -5.25
CA PHE A 65 -3.50 0.50 -4.73
C PHE A 65 -3.39 -0.84 -4.01
N LEU A 66 -2.58 -1.77 -4.52
CA LEU A 66 -2.26 -3.01 -3.83
C LEU A 66 -1.55 -2.76 -2.48
N PHE A 67 -0.68 -1.76 -2.43
CA PHE A 67 0.05 -1.37 -1.21
C PHE A 67 -0.85 -0.76 -0.12
N ILE A 68 -1.76 0.14 -0.51
CA ILE A 68 -2.77 0.73 0.39
C ILE A 68 -3.70 -0.35 0.92
N GLY A 69 -4.17 -1.19 0.00
CA GLY A 69 -5.02 -2.32 0.24
C GLY A 69 -6.47 -2.00 0.62
N GLY A 70 -7.17 -3.02 1.14
CA GLY A 70 -8.63 -2.99 1.37
C GLY A 70 -9.07 -2.33 2.69
N PRO A 71 -10.39 -2.25 2.94
CA PRO A 71 -10.97 -1.66 4.16
C PRO A 71 -10.71 -2.52 5.42
N GLN A 72 -10.81 -1.88 6.59
CA GLN A 72 -10.66 -2.55 7.89
C GLN A 72 -11.75 -3.63 8.10
N GLY A 73 -11.43 -4.71 8.80
CA GLY A 73 -12.36 -5.83 9.04
C GLY A 73 -12.51 -6.82 7.87
N SER A 74 -11.78 -6.60 6.78
CA SER A 74 -11.66 -7.54 5.65
C SER A 74 -10.52 -8.55 5.84
N THR A 75 -10.45 -9.56 4.98
CA THR A 75 -9.27 -10.44 4.81
C THR A 75 -8.15 -9.79 4.00
N ALA A 76 -8.35 -8.55 3.56
CA ALA A 76 -7.39 -7.76 2.79
C ALA A 76 -6.07 -7.57 3.56
N ALA A 77 -4.97 -7.71 2.82
CA ALA A 77 -3.62 -7.41 3.30
C ALA A 77 -3.26 -5.94 3.02
N GLY A 78 -2.03 -5.56 3.38
CA GLY A 78 -1.50 -4.21 3.14
C GLY A 78 -1.75 -3.23 4.28
N LEU A 79 -1.60 -1.95 3.98
CA LEU A 79 -1.61 -0.86 4.95
C LEU A 79 -2.99 -0.58 5.59
N LYS A 80 -4.05 -1.08 4.94
CA LYS A 80 -5.47 -0.85 5.19
C LYS A 80 -5.90 0.56 4.78
N LEU A 81 -6.90 0.62 3.91
CA LEU A 81 -7.47 1.86 3.36
C LEU A 81 -7.98 2.81 4.46
N ASP A 82 -8.50 2.25 5.55
CA ASP A 82 -9.06 3.02 6.66
C ASP A 82 -8.05 3.98 7.31
N ARG A 83 -6.79 3.54 7.45
CA ARG A 83 -5.70 4.38 7.99
C ARG A 83 -5.44 5.60 7.11
N PHE A 84 -5.52 5.43 5.78
CA PHE A 84 -5.41 6.54 4.83
C PHE A 84 -6.61 7.48 4.91
N ILE A 85 -7.83 6.96 5.06
CA ILE A 85 -9.04 7.78 5.23
C ILE A 85 -8.92 8.62 6.49
N ILE A 86 -8.59 8.01 7.63
CA ILE A 86 -8.40 8.72 8.91
C ILE A 86 -7.31 9.78 8.78
N ALA A 87 -6.17 9.44 8.17
CA ALA A 87 -5.07 10.39 7.98
C ALA A 87 -5.51 11.60 7.13
N PHE A 88 -6.25 11.35 6.05
CA PHE A 88 -6.75 12.38 5.15
C PHE A 88 -7.84 13.26 5.78
N GLU A 89 -8.82 12.65 6.46
CA GLU A 89 -9.87 13.36 7.19
C GLU A 89 -9.28 14.23 8.31
N SER A 90 -8.29 13.71 9.04
CA SER A 90 -7.55 14.43 10.08
C SER A 90 -6.75 15.59 9.49
N PHE A 91 -6.14 15.42 8.32
CA PHE A 91 -5.44 16.49 7.61
C PHE A 91 -6.40 17.61 7.20
N ILE A 92 -7.56 17.28 6.63
CA ILE A 92 -8.60 18.27 6.30
C ILE A 92 -9.10 18.98 7.55
N TRP A 93 -9.33 18.24 8.63
CA TRP A 93 -9.74 18.79 9.91
C TRP A 93 -8.69 19.79 10.45
N TRP A 94 -7.41 19.42 10.39
CA TRP A 94 -6.30 20.27 10.81
C TRP A 94 -6.20 21.55 9.97
N MET A 95 -6.37 21.46 8.64
CA MET A 95 -6.42 22.64 7.77
C MET A 95 -7.60 23.56 8.11
N LYS A 96 -8.80 23.00 8.29
CA LYS A 96 -10.00 23.77 8.67
C LYS A 96 -9.84 24.45 10.02
N LYS A 97 -9.21 23.78 10.97
CA LYS A 97 -8.91 24.34 12.29
C LYS A 97 -7.89 25.48 12.21
N THR A 98 -6.84 25.32 11.40
CA THR A 98 -5.77 26.32 11.24
C THR A 98 -6.25 27.57 10.51
N ILE A 99 -7.10 27.42 9.51
CA ILE A 99 -7.69 28.54 8.75
C ILE A 99 -8.87 29.17 9.52
N GLY A 100 -9.55 28.39 10.35
CA GLY A 100 -10.69 28.83 11.16
C GLY A 100 -10.29 29.81 12.26
N SER A 101 -11.26 30.62 12.70
CA SER A 101 -11.09 31.47 13.88
C SER A 101 -10.81 30.64 15.12
N SER A 102 -10.00 31.17 16.05
CA SER A 102 -9.63 30.54 17.34
C SER A 102 -10.81 30.02 18.18
N LYS A 103 -12.05 30.47 17.91
CA LYS A 103 -13.29 30.05 18.58
C LYS A 103 -14.09 28.97 17.84
N ALA A 104 -13.66 28.52 16.66
CA ALA A 104 -14.39 27.55 15.87
C ALA A 104 -14.19 26.12 16.42
N VAL A 105 -15.28 25.52 16.92
CA VAL A 105 -15.30 24.09 17.28
C VAL A 105 -15.47 23.27 16.01
N VAL A 106 -14.36 22.86 15.41
CA VAL A 106 -14.36 21.93 14.26
C VAL A 106 -14.30 20.51 14.82
N SER A 107 -15.33 19.71 14.59
CA SER A 107 -15.31 18.27 14.92
C SER A 107 -15.02 17.45 13.65
N MET A 108 -14.12 16.47 13.77
CA MET A 108 -13.97 15.44 12.75
C MET A 108 -15.11 14.44 12.89
N LYS A 109 -15.71 14.03 11.78
CA LYS A 109 -16.65 12.91 11.74
C LYS A 109 -15.99 11.74 11.04
N HIS A 110 -15.96 10.59 11.69
CA HIS A 110 -15.48 9.34 11.12
C HIS A 110 -16.55 8.27 11.38
N GLU A 111 -16.94 7.52 10.35
CA GLU A 111 -18.04 6.53 10.40
C GLU A 111 -19.34 7.04 11.06
N GLY A 112 -19.69 8.30 10.82
CA GLY A 112 -20.90 8.93 11.37
C GLY A 112 -20.80 9.35 12.84
N LYS A 113 -19.68 9.09 13.52
CA LYS A 113 -19.42 9.55 14.89
C LYS A 113 -18.57 10.82 14.88
N ALA A 114 -18.96 11.81 15.68
CA ALA A 114 -18.13 12.97 15.93
C ALA A 114 -17.04 12.60 16.95
N LEU A 115 -15.78 12.77 16.56
CA LEU A 115 -14.63 12.50 17.40
C LEU A 115 -14.23 13.75 18.18
N LYS A 116 -13.76 13.54 19.41
CA LYS A 116 -13.09 14.61 20.17
C LYS A 116 -11.74 14.94 19.53
N GLU A 117 -11.24 16.13 19.81
CA GLU A 117 -9.94 16.57 19.29
C GLU A 117 -8.80 15.65 19.73
N GLU A 118 -8.76 15.27 21.00
CA GLU A 118 -7.72 14.37 21.54
C GLU A 118 -7.76 12.97 20.89
N GLU A 119 -8.97 12.44 20.68
CA GLU A 119 -9.18 11.16 19.99
C GLU A 119 -8.72 11.25 18.52
N THR A 120 -9.06 12.34 17.84
CA THR A 120 -8.64 12.60 16.44
C THR A 120 -7.13 12.67 16.32
N ALA A 121 -6.47 13.41 17.21
CA ALA A 121 -5.01 13.55 17.21
C ALA A 121 -4.31 12.21 17.48
N SER A 122 -4.84 11.39 18.40
CA SER A 122 -4.32 10.06 18.69
C SER A 122 -4.44 9.12 17.48
N LEU A 123 -5.64 9.04 16.87
CA LEU A 123 -5.89 8.20 15.70
C LEU A 123 -5.05 8.64 14.49
N PHE A 124 -4.85 9.95 14.32
CA PHE A 124 -3.98 10.49 13.29
C PHE A 124 -2.53 10.06 13.51
N ALA A 125 -2.00 10.22 14.72
CA ALA A 125 -0.63 9.85 15.05
C ALA A 125 -0.39 8.34 14.87
N GLU A 126 -1.32 7.50 15.34
CA GLU A 126 -1.24 6.05 15.16
C GLU A 126 -1.23 5.66 13.67
N SER A 127 -2.16 6.22 12.89
CA SER A 127 -2.23 5.95 11.44
C SER A 127 -0.98 6.42 10.71
N LEU A 128 -0.44 7.58 11.06
CA LEU A 128 0.77 8.13 10.45
C LEU A 128 2.00 7.28 10.77
N VAL A 129 2.16 6.83 12.03
CA VAL A 129 3.26 5.95 12.44
C VAL A 129 3.22 4.64 11.66
N ILE A 130 2.04 4.04 11.47
CA ILE A 130 1.88 2.83 10.66
C ILE A 130 2.25 3.11 9.20
N ILE A 131 1.70 4.18 8.61
CA ILE A 131 1.97 4.57 7.22
C ILE A 131 3.48 4.71 6.98
N LEU A 132 4.14 5.50 7.81
CA LEU A 132 5.56 5.77 7.72
C LEU A 132 6.40 4.50 7.93
N SER A 133 5.97 3.59 8.81
CA SER A 133 6.68 2.33 9.05
C SER A 133 6.66 1.42 7.82
N PHE A 134 5.53 1.31 7.13
CA PHE A 134 5.41 0.54 5.90
C PHE A 134 6.21 1.16 4.75
N VAL A 135 6.14 2.49 4.60
CA VAL A 135 6.94 3.21 3.60
C VAL A 135 8.44 3.06 3.89
N LEU A 136 8.85 3.17 5.14
CA LEU A 136 10.25 2.97 5.54
C LEU A 136 10.71 1.53 5.23
N LEU A 137 9.90 0.53 5.53
CA LEU A 137 10.19 -0.87 5.21
C LEU A 137 10.39 -1.06 3.71
N LEU A 138 9.51 -0.48 2.88
CA LEU A 138 9.61 -0.50 1.42
C LEU A 138 10.89 0.21 0.92
N VAL A 139 11.20 1.39 1.45
CA VAL A 139 12.40 2.15 1.05
C VAL A 139 13.68 1.39 1.41
N ILE A 140 13.76 0.79 2.59
CA ILE A 140 14.90 -0.04 3.00
C ILE A 140 15.05 -1.24 2.07
N LEU A 141 13.94 -1.91 1.76
CA LEU A 141 13.92 -3.07 0.87
C LEU A 141 14.40 -2.71 -0.55
N LEU A 142 13.88 -1.61 -1.11
CA LEU A 142 14.31 -1.07 -2.39
C LEU A 142 15.80 -0.71 -2.39
N PHE A 143 16.28 -0.04 -1.34
CA PHE A 143 17.67 0.35 -1.23
C PHE A 143 18.61 -0.86 -1.23
N ILE A 144 18.25 -1.94 -0.54
CA ILE A 144 19.06 -3.16 -0.50
C ILE A 144 19.03 -3.89 -1.85
N LEU A 145 17.84 -4.11 -2.41
CA LEU A 145 17.69 -4.98 -3.57
C LEU A 145 18.04 -4.31 -4.90
N LEU A 146 17.82 -3.01 -5.07
CA LEU A 146 18.21 -2.30 -6.30
C LEU A 146 19.73 -2.20 -6.50
N HIS A 147 20.54 -2.53 -5.48
CA HIS A 147 21.99 -2.64 -5.64
C HIS A 147 22.43 -3.93 -6.34
N ASP A 148 21.52 -4.92 -6.45
CA ASP A 148 21.76 -6.15 -7.18
C ASP A 148 21.33 -6.00 -8.65
N SER A 149 22.19 -6.48 -9.56
CA SER A 149 21.96 -6.41 -10.99
C SER A 149 20.66 -7.08 -11.45
N TYR A 150 20.19 -8.10 -10.72
CA TYR A 150 18.94 -8.80 -11.03
C TYR A 150 17.72 -7.89 -10.86
N PHE A 151 17.64 -7.13 -9.77
CA PHE A 151 16.52 -6.21 -9.54
C PHE A 151 16.71 -4.89 -10.30
N ALA A 152 17.96 -4.49 -10.55
CA ALA A 152 18.25 -3.31 -11.34
C ALA A 152 17.93 -3.46 -12.84
N SER A 153 17.74 -4.69 -13.35
CA SER A 153 17.43 -4.90 -14.77
C SER A 153 16.06 -4.41 -15.19
N ASP A 154 15.10 -4.41 -14.27
CA ASP A 154 13.75 -3.87 -14.48
C ASP A 154 13.27 -3.17 -13.20
N ILE A 155 13.57 -1.87 -13.12
CA ILE A 155 13.22 -1.02 -11.99
C ILE A 155 11.70 -0.88 -11.83
N PRO A 156 10.90 -0.62 -12.90
CA PRO A 156 9.44 -0.67 -12.84
C PRO A 156 8.88 -1.93 -12.17
N ALA A 157 9.24 -3.10 -12.69
CA ALA A 157 8.76 -4.39 -12.18
C ALA A 157 9.23 -4.63 -10.75
N THR A 158 10.46 -4.26 -10.42
CA THR A 158 11.01 -4.38 -9.07
C THR A 158 10.24 -3.54 -8.07
N ILE A 159 9.97 -2.26 -8.38
CA ILE A 159 9.20 -1.39 -7.48
C ILE A 159 7.81 -1.98 -7.23
N PHE A 160 7.13 -2.40 -8.30
CA PHE A 160 5.81 -3.03 -8.19
C PHE A 160 5.84 -4.28 -7.31
N ASP A 161 6.78 -5.20 -7.56
CA ASP A 161 6.89 -6.45 -6.82
C ASP A 161 7.23 -6.24 -5.34
N LEU A 162 8.15 -5.32 -5.04
CA LEU A 162 8.52 -5.01 -3.66
C LEU A 162 7.38 -4.33 -2.91
N MET A 163 6.60 -3.47 -3.56
CA MET A 163 5.35 -2.93 -2.98
C MET A 163 4.38 -4.06 -2.64
N ASN A 164 4.15 -5.00 -3.56
CA ASN A 164 3.25 -6.14 -3.34
C ASN A 164 3.74 -7.10 -2.27
N CYS A 165 5.05 -7.30 -2.17
CA CYS A 165 5.69 -8.06 -1.10
C CYS A 165 5.43 -7.43 0.27
N VAL A 166 5.70 -6.13 0.42
CA VAL A 166 5.43 -5.41 1.67
C VAL A 166 3.93 -5.40 1.98
N ALA A 167 3.08 -5.38 0.96
CA ALA A 167 1.64 -5.42 1.11
C ALA A 167 1.06 -6.82 1.34
N ASN A 168 1.85 -7.88 1.16
CA ASN A 168 1.41 -9.28 1.19
C ASN A 168 0.22 -9.59 0.24
N THR A 169 0.20 -8.98 -0.95
CA THR A 169 -0.85 -9.20 -1.95
C THR A 169 -0.55 -10.37 -2.88
N GLY A 170 0.71 -10.59 -3.22
CA GLY A 170 1.16 -11.73 -4.03
C GLY A 170 1.09 -11.55 -5.55
N ALA A 171 0.65 -10.39 -6.05
CA ALA A 171 0.79 -10.05 -7.48
C ALA A 171 2.25 -9.76 -7.83
N SER A 172 2.71 -10.19 -9.01
CA SER A 172 4.08 -9.97 -9.46
C SER A 172 4.18 -9.67 -10.96
N ALA A 173 5.10 -8.76 -11.31
CA ALA A 173 5.56 -8.44 -12.66
C ALA A 173 6.81 -9.24 -13.06
N GLY A 174 7.18 -10.27 -12.28
CA GLY A 174 8.20 -11.26 -12.64
C GLY A 174 9.56 -11.12 -11.94
N MET A 175 9.74 -10.15 -11.05
CA MET A 175 11.01 -9.96 -10.31
C MET A 175 11.07 -10.80 -9.04
N ILE A 176 9.95 -10.98 -8.33
CA ILE A 176 9.87 -11.87 -7.18
C ILE A 176 9.40 -13.25 -7.66
N GLY A 177 10.33 -14.21 -7.69
CA GLY A 177 10.04 -15.57 -8.13
C GLY A 177 11.12 -16.57 -7.78
N SER A 178 11.02 -17.78 -8.32
CA SER A 178 12.00 -18.85 -8.09
C SER A 178 13.40 -18.51 -8.61
N GLY A 179 13.51 -17.64 -9.63
CA GLY A 179 14.76 -17.22 -10.24
C GLY A 179 15.56 -16.15 -9.47
N MET A 180 15.00 -15.58 -8.39
CA MET A 180 15.69 -14.52 -7.64
C MET A 180 16.87 -15.05 -6.81
N PRO A 181 17.87 -14.20 -6.48
CA PRO A 181 19.00 -14.57 -5.63
C PRO A 181 18.56 -15.14 -4.28
N GLU A 182 19.29 -16.13 -3.76
CA GLU A 182 18.91 -16.83 -2.51
C GLU A 182 18.81 -15.90 -1.29
N TYR A 183 19.72 -14.94 -1.16
CA TYR A 183 19.68 -13.97 -0.07
C TYR A 183 18.43 -13.07 -0.16
N ALA A 184 17.99 -12.72 -1.37
CA ALA A 184 16.80 -11.91 -1.60
C ALA A 184 15.53 -12.69 -1.23
N LYS A 185 15.50 -14.02 -1.48
CA LYS A 185 14.41 -14.89 -1.01
C LYS A 185 14.23 -14.81 0.50
N ILE A 186 15.32 -14.95 1.24
CA ILE A 186 15.30 -14.89 2.71
C ILE A 186 14.79 -13.53 3.18
N LEU A 187 15.32 -12.45 2.59
CA LEU A 187 14.96 -11.09 2.94
C LEU A 187 13.46 -10.80 2.69
N VAL A 188 12.96 -11.16 1.51
CA VAL A 188 11.54 -11.05 1.14
C VAL A 188 10.65 -11.85 2.10
N ILE A 189 11.02 -13.08 2.47
CA ILE A 189 10.27 -13.89 3.44
C ILE A 189 10.14 -13.17 4.78
N PHE A 190 11.23 -12.59 5.30
CA PHE A 190 11.19 -11.84 6.54
C PHE A 190 10.32 -10.58 6.43
N VAL A 191 10.41 -9.84 5.33
CA VAL A 191 9.57 -8.67 5.10
C VAL A 191 8.09 -9.04 5.08
N MET A 192 7.71 -10.08 4.33
CA MET A 192 6.34 -10.57 4.27
C MET A 192 5.82 -10.97 5.65
N TRP A 193 6.65 -11.65 6.43
CA TRP A 193 6.34 -12.05 7.81
C TRP A 193 6.09 -10.84 8.72
N ILE A 194 6.97 -9.83 8.69
CA ILE A 194 6.83 -8.58 9.47
C ILE A 194 5.55 -7.86 9.07
N ALA A 195 5.32 -7.71 7.77
CA ALA A 195 4.14 -7.02 7.27
C ALA A 195 2.84 -7.75 7.62
N ARG A 196 2.85 -9.08 7.76
CA ARG A 196 1.67 -9.88 8.11
C ARG A 196 1.31 -9.78 9.60
N LEU A 197 2.30 -9.59 10.47
CA LEU A 197 2.11 -9.43 11.91
C LEU A 197 1.76 -7.99 12.34
N GLU A 198 1.67 -7.08 11.37
CA GLU A 198 1.69 -5.63 11.57
C GLU A 198 3.01 -5.13 12.17
N ILE A 199 3.50 -3.99 11.69
CA ILE A 199 4.83 -3.51 12.04
C ILE A 199 4.94 -3.11 13.51
N ILE A 200 3.87 -2.54 14.09
CA ILE A 200 3.87 -2.09 15.49
C ILE A 200 4.08 -3.25 16.47
N PRO A 201 3.30 -4.35 16.44
CA PRO A 201 3.55 -5.52 17.28
C PRO A 201 4.98 -6.06 17.19
N VAL A 202 5.55 -6.11 15.98
CA VAL A 202 6.93 -6.56 15.76
C VAL A 202 7.93 -5.64 16.43
N VAL A 203 7.79 -4.32 16.26
CA VAL A 203 8.67 -3.32 16.91
C VAL A 203 8.57 -3.41 18.43
N ILE A 204 7.35 -3.57 18.99
CA ILE A 204 7.14 -3.74 20.43
C ILE A 204 7.81 -5.02 20.94
N LEU A 205 7.66 -6.13 20.22
CA LEU A 205 8.27 -7.42 20.59
C LEU A 205 9.80 -7.32 20.62
N VAL A 206 10.39 -6.74 19.58
CA VAL A 206 11.84 -6.53 19.49
C VAL A 206 12.32 -5.63 20.62
N GLY A 207 11.67 -4.49 20.85
CA GLY A 207 11.99 -3.57 21.95
C GLY A 207 11.88 -4.22 23.33
N GLY A 208 10.86 -5.07 23.52
CA GLY A 208 10.67 -5.84 24.75
C GLY A 208 11.79 -6.85 25.02
N ILE A 209 12.24 -7.57 23.98
CA ILE A 209 13.35 -8.52 24.06
C ILE A 209 14.66 -7.79 24.41
N PHE A 210 14.98 -6.70 23.70
CA PHE A 210 16.18 -5.89 23.98
C PHE A 210 16.21 -5.35 25.40
N ARG A 211 15.08 -4.83 25.90
CA ARG A 211 14.99 -4.33 27.28
C ARG A 211 15.23 -5.42 28.32
N LYS A 212 14.79 -6.66 28.04
CA LYS A 212 15.01 -7.82 28.93
C LYS A 212 16.48 -8.28 28.92
N ILE A 213 17.16 -8.16 27.78
CA ILE A 213 18.58 -8.49 27.63
C ILE A 213 19.46 -7.44 28.32
N ILE A 214 19.17 -6.15 28.15
CA ILE A 214 19.96 -5.04 28.74
C ILE A 214 19.79 -4.95 30.26
N ARG A 215 18.68 -5.45 30.81
CA ARG A 215 18.44 -5.50 32.26
C ARG A 215 19.01 -6.75 32.96
N LYS A 216 19.60 -7.68 32.21
CA LYS A 216 20.39 -8.80 32.76
C LYS A 216 21.87 -8.46 32.67
#